data_AF-A0A7W8LQC9-F1
#
_entry.id   AF-A0A7W8LQC9-F1
#
_cell.length_a   1.000
_cell.length_b   1.000
_cell.length_c   1.000
_cell.angle_alpha   90.00
_cell.angle_beta   90.00
_cell.angle_gamma   90.00
#
_symmetry.space_group_name_H-M   'P 1'
#
loop_
_entity.id
_entity.type
_entity.pdbx_description
1 polymer ?
#
loop_
_entity_poly.entity_id
_entity_poly.type
_entity_poly.pdbx_seq_one_letter_code
_entity_poly.pdbx_strand_id
1 'polypeptide(L)'
;MANLALLLGALLLAAPPTVSPPAPVCRAQVTARPSTFPWLGRIVVVTPRADCPKSGVLKFRFRSPTGTQPDAPPGFFTLKRGQKLTRRVPARWWVEELDRGRWQRVPERRP
;
A
#
# COMPACT_ATOMS: atom_id res chain seq x y z
N MET A 1 41.85 -29.23 -46.61
CA MET A 1 40.38 -29.39 -46.44
C MET A 1 40.20 -30.17 -45.13
N ALA A 2 39.49 -29.77 -44.08
CA ALA A 2 38.49 -28.73 -43.91
C ALA A 2 38.49 -28.23 -42.45
N ASN A 3 38.32 -26.92 -42.29
CA ASN A 3 37.44 -26.22 -41.35
C ASN A 3 37.00 -26.94 -40.06
N LEU A 4 37.58 -26.55 -38.93
CA LEU A 4 37.00 -26.76 -37.59
C LEU A 4 37.29 -25.56 -36.67
N ALA A 5 36.96 -24.37 -37.14
CA ALA A 5 37.12 -23.12 -36.39
C ALA A 5 35.80 -22.36 -36.40
N LEU A 6 34.79 -22.77 -35.62
CA LEU A 6 33.55 -22.00 -35.42
C LEU A 6 32.66 -22.62 -34.34
N LEU A 7 33.10 -22.65 -33.07
CA LEU A 7 32.24 -23.01 -31.93
C LEU A 7 32.52 -22.16 -30.68
N LEU A 8 32.89 -20.89 -30.85
CA LEU A 8 33.11 -19.92 -29.77
C LEU A 8 32.40 -18.62 -30.10
N GLY A 9 31.10 -18.53 -29.81
CA GLY A 9 30.34 -17.34 -30.18
C GLY A 9 28.93 -17.24 -29.64
N ALA A 10 28.66 -17.79 -28.45
CA ALA A 10 27.38 -17.58 -27.77
C ALA A 10 27.60 -17.39 -26.28
N LEU A 11 28.47 -16.44 -25.91
CA LEU A 11 28.39 -15.83 -24.59
C LEU A 11 27.12 -14.97 -24.59
N LEU A 12 26.02 -15.53 -24.08
CA LEU A 12 24.83 -14.77 -23.74
C LEU A 12 25.27 -13.61 -22.84
N LEU A 13 25.17 -12.38 -23.33
CA LEU A 13 25.17 -11.18 -22.50
C LEU A 13 23.92 -11.22 -21.62
N ALA A 14 23.97 -11.98 -20.52
CA ALA A 14 23.02 -11.86 -19.44
C ALA A 14 23.24 -10.48 -18.81
N ALA A 15 22.48 -9.49 -19.26
CA ALA A 15 22.44 -8.19 -18.60
C ALA A 15 22.10 -8.43 -17.11
N PRO A 16 22.89 -7.89 -16.17
CA PRO A 16 22.62 -8.08 -14.76
C PRO A 16 21.21 -7.55 -14.45
N PRO A 17 20.39 -8.29 -13.68
CA PRO A 17 19.06 -7.84 -13.32
C PRO A 17 19.19 -6.49 -12.58
N THR A 18 18.59 -5.46 -13.16
CA THR A 18 18.59 -4.12 -12.56
C THR A 18 17.67 -4.15 -11.35
N VAL A 19 18.24 -4.31 -10.16
CA VAL A 19 17.48 -4.28 -8.91
C VAL A 19 16.99 -2.86 -8.69
N SER A 20 15.71 -2.62 -8.98
CA SER A 20 15.08 -1.34 -8.67
C SER A 20 15.00 -1.18 -7.14
N PRO A 21 15.39 -0.01 -6.59
CA PRO A 21 15.25 0.23 -5.16
C PRO A 21 13.78 0.14 -4.73
N PRO A 22 13.51 -0.33 -3.49
CA PRO A 22 12.14 -0.44 -3.00
C PRO A 22 11.44 0.93 -3.01
N ALA A 23 10.18 0.95 -3.43
CA ALA A 23 9.39 2.17 -3.46
C ALA A 23 9.34 2.81 -2.06
N PRO A 24 9.52 4.14 -1.93
CA PRO A 24 9.46 4.80 -0.64
C PRO A 24 8.07 4.62 -0.01
N VAL A 25 8.05 4.31 1.29
CA VAL A 25 6.82 4.09 2.03
C VAL A 25 6.22 5.42 2.44
N CYS A 26 4.94 5.63 2.11
CA CYS A 26 4.21 6.85 2.47
C CYS A 26 3.40 6.67 3.75
N ARG A 27 3.22 7.78 4.47
CA ARG A 27 2.35 7.91 5.64
C ARG A 27 0.93 8.30 5.22
N ALA A 28 -0.06 7.87 5.99
CA ALA A 28 -1.47 8.15 5.78
C ALA A 28 -1.92 9.43 6.48
N GLN A 29 -2.91 10.08 5.89
CA GLN A 29 -3.81 11.03 6.51
C GLN A 29 -5.19 10.40 6.51
N VAL A 30 -5.81 10.31 7.69
CA VAL A 30 -7.10 9.66 7.88
C VAL A 30 -8.08 10.69 8.42
N THR A 31 -9.22 10.83 7.75
CA THR A 31 -10.36 11.59 8.25
C THR A 31 -11.55 10.66 8.46
N ALA A 32 -12.30 10.91 9.53
CA ALA A 32 -13.45 10.10 9.87
C ALA A 32 -14.64 10.99 10.24
N ARG A 33 -15.80 10.62 9.73
CA ARG A 33 -17.08 11.25 10.08
C ARG A 33 -18.17 10.21 10.32
N PRO A 34 -19.17 10.50 11.17
CA PRO A 34 -20.35 9.66 11.28
C PRO A 34 -21.01 9.45 9.91
N SER A 35 -21.58 8.27 9.70
CA SER A 35 -22.48 8.02 8.56
C SER A 35 -23.79 8.77 8.77
N THR A 36 -24.47 9.17 7.70
CA THR A 36 -25.84 9.71 7.75
C THR A 36 -26.79 8.77 8.50
N PHE A 37 -26.51 7.47 8.42
CA PHE A 37 -27.18 6.42 9.17
C PHE A 37 -26.21 5.82 10.18
N PRO A 38 -26.26 6.22 11.47
CA PRO A 38 -25.26 5.86 12.48
C PRO A 38 -25.12 4.35 12.72
N TRP A 39 -26.20 3.59 12.55
CA TRP A 39 -26.19 2.12 12.69
C TRP A 39 -25.36 1.43 11.61
N LEU A 40 -25.08 2.10 10.48
CA LEU A 40 -24.18 1.60 9.43
C LEU A 40 -22.70 1.92 9.71
N GLY A 41 -22.38 2.54 10.85
CA GLY A 41 -21.03 2.88 11.28
C GLY A 41 -20.59 4.29 10.87
N ARG A 42 -19.37 4.39 10.33
CA ARG A 42 -18.71 5.67 10.03
C ARG A 42 -18.07 5.64 8.65
N ILE A 43 -17.92 6.82 8.07
CA ILE A 43 -17.22 7.01 6.80
C ILE A 43 -15.78 7.40 7.11
N VAL A 44 -14.84 6.63 6.59
CA VAL A 44 -13.40 6.86 6.69
C VAL A 44 -12.85 7.17 5.32
N VAL A 45 -12.07 8.24 5.25
CA VAL A 45 -11.30 8.60 4.07
C VAL A 45 -9.82 8.51 4.40
N VAL A 46 -9.10 7.70 3.63
CA VAL A 46 -7.66 7.51 3.73
C VAL A 46 -6.98 8.07 2.49
N THR A 47 -6.00 8.94 2.70
CA THR A 47 -5.17 9.52 1.65
C THR A 47 -3.70 9.43 2.05
N PRO A 48 -2.74 9.22 1.13
CA PRO A 48 -1.34 9.49 1.43
C PRO A 48 -1.16 10.96 1.82
N ARG A 49 -0.26 11.25 2.76
CA ARG A 49 0.07 12.63 3.10
C ARG A 49 0.67 13.37 1.90
N ALA A 50 0.55 14.70 1.89
CA ALA A 50 1.00 15.55 0.78
C ALA A 50 2.52 15.46 0.50
N ASP A 51 3.32 15.14 1.54
CA ASP A 51 4.76 14.93 1.47
C ASP A 51 5.16 13.56 0.88
N CYS A 52 4.19 12.69 0.55
CA CYS A 52 4.44 11.43 -0.13
C CYS A 52 5.12 11.66 -1.49
N PRO A 53 6.30 11.06 -1.77
CA PRO A 53 6.95 11.19 -3.07
C PRO A 53 6.11 10.60 -4.21
N LYS A 54 6.35 11.04 -5.46
CA LYS A 54 5.57 10.60 -6.63
C LYS A 54 5.62 9.09 -6.85
N SER A 55 6.76 8.45 -6.58
CA SER A 55 6.96 7.00 -6.64
C SER A 55 6.57 6.27 -5.34
N GLY A 56 6.12 7.02 -4.33
CA GLY A 56 5.83 6.48 -3.01
C GLY A 56 4.52 5.72 -2.94
N VAL A 57 4.47 4.80 -1.98
CA VAL A 57 3.36 3.88 -1.80
C VAL A 57 2.95 3.85 -0.34
N LEU A 58 1.68 4.18 -0.06
CA LEU A 58 1.04 3.95 1.23
C LEU A 58 0.45 2.54 1.24
N LYS A 59 0.79 1.74 2.25
CA LYS A 59 0.10 0.48 2.56
C LYS A 59 -0.64 0.65 3.87
N PHE A 60 -1.94 0.37 3.89
CA PHE A 60 -2.77 0.53 5.09
C PHE A 60 -3.84 -0.56 5.18
N ARG A 61 -4.39 -0.80 6.36
CA ARG A 61 -5.48 -1.76 6.57
C ARG A 61 -6.50 -1.23 7.56
N PHE A 62 -7.71 -1.77 7.50
CA PHE A 62 -8.71 -1.56 8.55
C PHE A 62 -8.63 -2.71 9.55
N ARG A 63 -8.55 -2.35 10.83
CA ARG A 63 -8.44 -3.27 11.96
C ARG A 63 -9.59 -3.04 12.93
N SER A 64 -9.97 -4.09 13.64
CA SER A 64 -10.98 -4.10 14.69
C SER A 64 -10.46 -4.89 15.90
N PRO A 65 -11.17 -4.87 17.04
CA PRO A 65 -10.79 -5.67 18.21
C PRO A 65 -10.75 -7.17 17.92
N THR A 66 -11.58 -7.66 17.00
CA THR A 66 -11.73 -9.09 16.69
C THR A 66 -10.94 -9.54 15.45
N GLY A 67 -10.28 -8.63 14.72
CA GLY A 67 -9.50 -8.98 13.53
C GLY A 67 -9.35 -7.86 12.51
N THR A 68 -8.77 -8.18 11.35
CA THR A 68 -8.75 -7.31 10.15
C THR A 68 -9.98 -7.54 9.29
N GLN A 69 -10.30 -6.59 8.41
CA GLN A 69 -11.39 -6.77 7.45
C GLN A 69 -11.13 -8.02 6.59
N PRO A 70 -12.10 -8.94 6.46
CA PRO A 70 -12.00 -10.09 5.57
C PRO A 70 -12.39 -9.70 4.13
N ASP A 71 -11.78 -8.65 3.58
CA ASP A 71 -11.86 -8.38 2.14
C ASP A 71 -10.54 -8.92 1.54
N ALA A 72 -10.57 -10.16 1.03
CA ALA A 72 -9.45 -10.85 0.42
C ALA A 72 -9.05 -10.27 -0.96
N PRO A 73 -7.78 -10.40 -1.42
CA PRO A 73 -6.50 -10.20 -0.74
C PRO A 73 -5.78 -8.90 -1.22
N PRO A 74 -4.76 -8.37 -0.51
CA PRO A 74 -3.91 -9.00 0.52
C PRO A 74 -4.09 -8.47 1.96
N GLY A 75 -5.32 -8.29 2.47
CA GLY A 75 -5.54 -7.87 3.87
C GLY A 75 -5.05 -6.45 4.21
N PHE A 76 -4.60 -5.72 3.19
CA PHE A 76 -4.25 -4.32 3.22
C PHE A 76 -4.54 -3.70 1.85
N PHE A 77 -4.76 -2.40 1.84
CA PHE A 77 -4.94 -1.55 0.68
C PHE A 77 -3.63 -0.82 0.38
N THR A 78 -3.47 -0.46 -0.89
CA THR A 78 -2.32 0.30 -1.36
C THR A 78 -2.79 1.55 -2.08
N LEU A 79 -2.20 2.71 -1.75
CA LEU A 79 -2.47 3.99 -2.42
C LEU A 79 -1.16 4.65 -2.86
N LYS A 80 -1.17 5.22 -4.06
CA LYS A 80 -0.14 6.12 -4.58
C LYS A 80 -0.52 7.58 -4.29
N ARG A 81 0.45 8.49 -4.38
CA ARG A 81 0.23 9.93 -4.23
C ARG A 81 -0.97 10.41 -5.07
N GLY A 82 -1.86 11.19 -4.46
CA GLY A 82 -3.06 11.73 -5.09
C GLY A 82 -4.26 10.79 -5.11
N GLN A 83 -4.09 9.51 -4.75
CA GLN A 83 -5.21 8.60 -4.60
C GLN A 83 -5.88 8.73 -3.23
N LYS A 84 -7.15 8.34 -3.16
CA LYS A 84 -7.91 8.26 -1.91
C LYS A 84 -8.76 7.00 -1.88
N LEU A 85 -8.93 6.42 -0.70
CA LEU A 85 -9.96 5.40 -0.45
C LEU A 85 -11.01 5.97 0.50
N THR A 86 -12.28 5.86 0.11
CA THR A 86 -13.40 6.14 1.01
C THR A 86 -14.11 4.83 1.31
N ARG A 87 -14.27 4.49 2.58
CA ARG A 87 -14.95 3.26 3.01
C ARG A 87 -15.89 3.56 4.16
N ARG A 88 -17.02 2.86 4.16
CA ARG A 88 -17.87 2.74 5.34
C ARG A 88 -17.35 1.58 6.19
N VAL A 89 -17.09 1.82 7.46
CA VAL A 89 -16.59 0.81 8.41
C VAL A 89 -17.38 0.88 9.73
N PRO A 90 -17.47 -0.21 10.50
CA PRO A 90 -18.11 -0.17 11.80
C PRO A 90 -17.39 0.78 12.77
N ALA A 91 -18.11 1.28 13.78
CA ALA A 91 -17.62 2.36 14.64
C ALA A 91 -16.32 2.03 15.39
N ARG A 92 -16.16 0.77 15.82
CA ARG A 92 -15.01 0.32 16.63
C ARG A 92 -13.75 -0.02 15.83
N TRP A 93 -13.79 0.17 14.51
CA TRP A 93 -12.65 -0.12 13.64
C TRP A 93 -11.68 1.07 13.64
N TRP A 94 -10.43 0.84 13.26
CA TRP A 94 -9.42 1.88 13.07
C TRP A 94 -8.56 1.57 11.84
N VAL A 95 -7.78 2.56 11.41
CA VAL A 95 -6.81 2.43 10.32
C VAL A 95 -5.42 2.16 10.90
N GLU A 96 -4.70 1.23 10.30
CA GLU A 96 -3.27 1.01 10.52
C GLU A 96 -2.52 1.21 9.22
N GLU A 97 -1.33 1.79 9.28
CA GLU A 97 -0.40 1.88 8.15
C GLU A 97 0.82 0.99 8.38
N LEU A 98 1.43 0.54 7.30
CA LEU A 98 2.69 -0.19 7.36
C LEU A 98 3.85 0.79 7.27
N ASP A 99 4.63 0.92 8.33
CA ASP A 99 5.87 1.70 8.37
C ASP A 99 7.04 0.82 8.80
N ARG A 100 8.11 0.80 8.00
CA ARG A 100 9.32 -0.02 8.26
C ARG A 100 9.00 -1.48 8.63
N GLY A 101 8.03 -2.07 7.94
CA GLY A 101 7.60 -3.47 8.17
C GLY A 101 6.69 -3.68 9.39
N ARG A 102 6.28 -2.62 10.10
CA ARG A 102 5.41 -2.70 11.28
C ARG A 102 4.09 -1.98 11.04
N TRP A 103 2.99 -2.58 11.49
CA TRP A 103 1.68 -1.95 11.46
C TRP A 103 1.54 -0.97 12.62
N GLN A 104 1.12 0.26 12.34
CA GLN A 104 0.94 1.31 13.33
C GLN A 104 -0.43 1.96 13.16
N ARG A 105 -1.14 2.16 14.28
CA ARG A 105 -2.44 2.83 14.26
C ARG A 105 -2.26 4.30 13.88
N VAL A 106 -3.06 4.76 12.91
CA VAL A 106 -3.04 6.14 12.43
C VAL A 106 -4.07 6.97 13.20
N PRO A 107 -3.71 8.15 13.73
CA PRO A 107 -4.68 9.04 14.36
C PRO A 107 -5.68 9.56 13.33
N GLU A 108 -6.95 9.54 13.69
CA GLU A 108 -8.03 10.02 12.83
C GLU A 108 -8.34 11.47 13.13
N ARG A 109 -8.37 12.30 12.09
CA ARG A 109 -8.82 13.68 12.20
C ARG A 109 -10.34 13.73 12.04
N ARG A 110 -10.98 14.58 12.83
CA ARG A 110 -12.34 15.03 12.51
C ARG A 110 -12.21 16.09 11.40
N PRO A 111 -13.06 16.04 10.36
CA PRO A 111 -13.11 17.09 9.36
C PRO A 111 -13.46 18.44 10.01
#